data_AF-A0A4Y7XE80-F1
#
_entry.id   AF-A0A4Y7XE80-F1
#
_cell.length_a   1.000
_cell.length_b   1.000
_cell.length_c   1.000
_cell.angle_alpha   90.00
_cell.angle_beta   90.00
_cell.angle_gamma   90.00
#
_symmetry.space_group_name_H-M   'P 1'
#
loop_
_entity.id
_entity.type
_entity.pdbx_description
1 polymer ?
#
loop_
_entity_poly.entity_id
_entity_poly.type
_entity_poly.pdbx_seq_one_letter_code
_entity_poly.pdbx_strand_id
1 'polypeptide(L)'
;MQKPDYLYHGSPKQLEVLKPAQATGFSGAGDNENAVYAVAHYELAVAFALSLTAQSDTAVFSVNTEMNPPIIQLKDTLIDWHKTGYIYRLPSTSFQLIAPDQWVSYTAVRPVEVFKINPMDYKNWITLL
;
A
#
# COMPACT_ATOMS: atom_id res chain seq x y z
N MET A 1 21.17 3.69 1.07
CA MET A 1 20.42 3.28 2.28
C MET A 1 20.71 1.82 2.56
N GLN A 2 20.82 1.45 3.83
CA GLN A 2 20.86 0.04 4.24
C GLN A 2 19.46 -0.56 4.07
N LYS A 3 19.37 -1.79 3.57
CA LYS A 3 18.10 -2.51 3.45
C LYS A 3 17.53 -2.76 4.87
N PRO A 4 16.30 -2.33 5.17
CA PRO A 4 15.66 -2.62 6.45
C PRO A 4 15.47 -4.12 6.65
N ASP A 5 15.45 -4.60 7.90
CA ASP A 5 15.13 -6.01 8.19
C ASP A 5 13.67 -6.36 7.83
N TYR A 6 12.80 -5.36 7.92
CA TYR A 6 11.37 -5.50 7.67
C TYR A 6 10.84 -4.42 6.75
N LEU A 7 9.84 -4.79 5.95
CA LEU A 7 9.08 -3.91 5.08
C LEU A 7 7.58 -4.04 5.38
N TYR A 8 6.78 -3.11 4.87
CA TYR A 8 5.34 -3.04 5.12
C TYR A 8 4.54 -3.10 3.82
N HIS A 9 3.50 -3.92 3.79
CA HIS A 9 2.52 -3.98 2.71
C HIS A 9 1.13 -3.63 3.23
N GLY A 10 0.40 -2.77 2.53
CA GLY A 10 -1.00 -2.48 2.83
C GLY A 10 -1.95 -3.25 1.92
N SER A 11 -3.02 -3.80 2.48
CA SER A 11 -4.10 -4.41 1.71
C SER A 11 -5.47 -4.19 2.36
N PRO A 12 -6.55 -3.98 1.58
CA PRO A 12 -7.92 -3.98 2.09
C PRO A 12 -8.46 -5.40 2.32
N LYS A 13 -7.65 -6.44 2.09
CA LYS A 13 -8.00 -7.85 2.25
C LYS A 13 -7.16 -8.49 3.34
N GLN A 14 -7.77 -9.41 4.10
CA GLN A 14 -7.04 -10.27 5.01
C GLN A 14 -6.42 -11.42 4.22
N LEU A 15 -5.10 -11.58 4.34
CA LEU A 15 -4.30 -12.52 3.58
C LEU A 15 -3.39 -13.29 4.54
N GLU A 16 -3.33 -14.60 4.41
CA GLU A 16 -2.37 -15.41 5.16
C GLU A 16 -0.97 -15.39 4.53
N VAL A 17 -0.92 -15.25 3.21
CA VAL A 17 0.30 -15.23 2.40
C VAL A 17 0.10 -14.21 1.29
N LEU A 18 1.08 -13.34 1.10
CA LEU A 18 1.10 -12.40 0.00
C LEU A 18 1.71 -13.10 -1.21
N LYS A 19 0.92 -13.28 -2.27
CA LYS A 19 1.38 -13.87 -3.52
C LYS A 19 1.65 -12.76 -4.52
N PRO A 20 2.70 -12.89 -5.35
CA PRO A 20 2.92 -11.99 -6.47
C PRO A 20 1.68 -11.95 -7.35
N ALA A 21 1.24 -10.75 -7.70
CA ALA A 21 0.04 -10.54 -8.52
C ALA A 21 0.20 -9.30 -9.38
N GLN A 22 -0.45 -9.31 -10.55
CA GLN A 22 -0.58 -8.11 -11.36
C GLN A 22 -1.44 -7.10 -10.58
N ALA A 23 -0.83 -6.02 -10.12
CA ALA A 23 -1.58 -4.83 -9.74
C ALA A 23 -1.87 -3.98 -10.99
N THR A 24 -2.92 -3.16 -10.93
CA THR A 24 -3.24 -2.19 -11.99
C THR A 24 -3.02 -0.81 -11.38
N GLY A 25 -1.92 -0.15 -11.78
CA GLY A 25 -1.59 1.21 -11.36
C GLY A 25 -2.09 2.25 -12.37
N PHE A 26 -1.83 3.53 -12.11
CA PHE A 26 -2.21 4.65 -12.97
C PHE A 26 -1.69 4.52 -14.42
N SER A 27 -0.51 3.90 -14.60
CA SER A 27 0.12 3.69 -15.91
C SER A 27 -0.28 2.36 -16.59
N GLY A 28 -1.30 1.68 -16.05
CA GLY A 28 -1.83 0.43 -16.61
C GLY A 28 -1.01 -0.81 -16.28
N ALA A 29 -1.04 -1.80 -17.18
CA ALA A 29 -0.43 -3.12 -16.97
C ALA A 29 1.11 -3.13 -16.98
N GLY A 30 1.76 -2.04 -17.42
CA GLY A 30 3.21 -1.93 -17.54
C GLY A 30 3.96 -1.67 -16.23
N ASP A 31 3.25 -1.27 -15.17
CA ASP A 31 3.88 -0.75 -13.94
C ASP A 31 3.97 -1.75 -12.79
N ASN A 32 3.33 -2.92 -12.93
CA ASN A 32 3.34 -3.92 -11.86
C ASN A 32 3.97 -5.22 -12.35
N GLU A 33 5.11 -5.57 -11.78
CA GLU A 33 5.96 -6.65 -12.27
C GLU A 33 5.51 -8.05 -11.83
N ASN A 34 4.20 -8.30 -11.69
CA ASN A 34 3.67 -9.51 -11.06
C ASN A 34 4.42 -9.84 -9.76
N ALA A 35 4.45 -8.88 -8.83
CA ALA A 35 5.27 -8.91 -7.61
C ALA A 35 4.45 -8.56 -6.36
N VAL A 36 4.98 -8.89 -5.18
CA VAL A 36 4.54 -8.35 -3.90
C VAL A 36 5.26 -7.03 -3.68
N TYR A 37 4.51 -5.94 -3.57
CA TYR A 37 5.05 -4.61 -3.29
C TYR A 37 5.08 -4.32 -1.80
N ALA A 38 6.13 -3.67 -1.33
CA ALA A 38 6.25 -3.22 0.05
C ALA A 38 7.04 -1.91 0.15
N VAL A 39 6.90 -1.23 1.28
CA VAL A 39 7.54 0.05 1.57
C VAL A 39 8.30 -0.04 2.89
N ALA A 40 9.29 0.83 3.10
CA ALA A 40 10.09 0.83 4.33
C ALA A 40 9.34 1.43 5.54
N HIS A 41 8.35 2.29 5.29
CA HIS A 41 7.65 3.05 6.33
C HIS A 41 6.21 2.57 6.50
N TYR A 42 5.80 2.34 7.74
CA TYR A 42 4.45 1.87 8.07
C TYR A 42 3.38 2.84 7.57
N GLU A 43 3.62 4.14 7.75
CA GLU A 43 2.70 5.22 7.43
C GLU A 43 2.39 5.26 5.93
N LEU A 44 3.37 4.95 5.09
CA LEU A 44 3.17 4.88 3.65
C LEU A 44 2.32 3.64 3.26
N ALA A 45 2.46 2.53 3.99
CA ALA A 45 1.66 1.33 3.75
C ALA A 45 0.16 1.53 4.07
N VAL A 46 -0.19 2.46 4.97
CA VAL A 46 -1.58 2.78 5.33
C VAL A 46 -2.43 3.11 4.11
N ALA A 47 -1.90 3.91 3.18
CA ALA A 47 -2.63 4.32 1.99
C ALA A 47 -3.13 3.13 1.15
N PHE A 48 -2.35 2.05 1.10
CA PHE A 48 -2.65 0.84 0.33
C PHE A 48 -3.52 -0.15 1.10
N ALA A 49 -3.72 0.05 2.40
CA ALA A 49 -4.61 -0.78 3.22
C ALA A 49 -6.07 -0.30 3.19
N LEU A 50 -6.34 0.91 2.69
CA LEU A 50 -7.69 1.46 2.58
C LEU A 50 -8.48 0.77 1.46
N SER A 51 -9.77 0.56 1.68
CA SER A 51 -10.68 0.04 0.66
C SER A 51 -11.21 1.21 -0.18
N LEU A 52 -10.61 1.42 -1.35
CA LEU A 52 -10.90 2.53 -2.26
C LEU A 52 -11.70 2.05 -3.48
N THR A 53 -12.63 2.88 -3.96
CA THR A 53 -13.40 2.63 -5.19
C THR A 53 -13.43 3.87 -6.07
N ALA A 54 -12.77 3.79 -7.22
CA ALA A 54 -12.84 4.83 -8.26
C ALA A 54 -14.30 4.99 -8.75
N GLN A 55 -14.75 6.23 -8.89
CA GLN A 55 -16.09 6.61 -9.35
C GLN A 55 -16.11 7.09 -10.80
N SER A 56 -14.94 7.36 -11.39
CA SER A 56 -14.79 7.82 -12.76
C SER A 56 -13.44 7.39 -13.34
N ASP A 57 -13.30 7.48 -14.66
CA ASP A 57 -12.01 7.26 -15.34
C ASP A 57 -10.98 8.35 -15.02
N THR A 58 -11.40 9.46 -14.42
CA THR A 58 -10.54 10.55 -13.96
C THR A 58 -10.23 10.50 -12.46
N ALA A 59 -10.57 9.38 -11.81
CA ALA A 59 -10.29 9.15 -10.40
C ALA A 59 -8.78 9.21 -10.12
N VAL A 60 -8.44 9.82 -8.98
CA VAL A 60 -7.06 9.98 -8.53
C VAL A 60 -6.88 9.31 -7.18
N PHE A 61 -5.81 8.54 -7.08
CA PHE A 61 -5.19 8.12 -5.83
C PHE A 61 -3.72 8.51 -5.91
N SER A 62 -3.26 9.39 -5.01
CA SER A 62 -1.85 9.72 -4.87
C SER A 62 -1.48 9.84 -3.39
N VAL A 63 -0.20 9.61 -3.10
CA VAL A 63 0.34 9.75 -1.75
C VAL A 63 1.44 10.79 -1.79
N ASN A 64 1.23 11.92 -1.11
CA ASN A 64 2.25 12.95 -0.94
C ASN A 64 3.15 12.57 0.25
N THR A 65 4.39 12.21 -0.05
CA THR A 65 5.41 11.78 0.93
C THR A 65 6.32 12.91 1.41
N GLU A 66 6.13 14.15 0.94
CA GLU A 66 6.86 15.33 1.45
C GLU A 66 6.37 15.75 2.85
N MET A 67 5.20 15.26 3.25
CA MET A 67 4.59 15.46 4.56
C MET A 67 4.81 14.24 5.45
N ASN A 68 4.91 14.46 6.76
CA ASN A 68 4.96 13.39 7.76
C ASN A 68 3.92 13.63 8.86
N PRO A 69 2.85 12.83 8.96
CA PRO A 69 2.54 11.65 8.13
C PRO A 69 2.23 12.00 6.67
N PRO A 70 2.35 11.05 5.73
CA PRO A 70 2.03 11.28 4.32
C PRO A 70 0.55 11.64 4.16
N ILE A 71 0.26 12.48 3.16
CA ILE A 71 -1.11 12.88 2.83
C ILE A 71 -1.62 12.06 1.63
N ILE A 72 -2.72 11.35 1.85
CA ILE A 72 -3.44 10.57 0.84
C ILE A 72 -4.41 11.51 0.14
N GLN A 73 -4.22 11.72 -1.16
CA GLN A 73 -5.05 12.59 -1.97
C GLN A 73 -5.96 11.76 -2.86
N LEU A 74 -7.26 12.05 -2.80
CA LEU A 74 -8.28 11.32 -3.53
C LEU A 74 -9.14 12.29 -4.34
N LYS A 75 -9.36 11.97 -5.61
CA LYS A 75 -10.36 12.63 -6.47
C LYS A 75 -11.26 11.56 -7.07
N ASP A 76 -12.57 11.84 -7.15
CA ASP A 76 -13.57 10.90 -7.67
C ASP A 76 -13.38 9.47 -7.15
N THR A 77 -12.98 9.32 -5.88
CA THR A 77 -12.64 8.03 -5.27
C THR A 77 -13.29 7.95 -3.90
N LEU A 78 -14.11 6.93 -3.70
CA LEU A 78 -14.75 6.67 -2.40
C LEU A 78 -13.86 5.83 -1.51
N ILE A 79 -13.91 6.12 -0.22
CA ILE A 79 -13.33 5.28 0.82
C ILE A 79 -14.47 4.57 1.53
N ASP A 80 -14.34 3.26 1.72
CA ASP A 80 -15.19 2.52 2.66
C ASP A 80 -14.64 2.67 4.08
N TRP A 81 -15.22 3.62 4.82
CA TRP A 81 -14.81 3.94 6.20
C TRP A 81 -15.12 2.85 7.23
N HIS A 82 -15.96 1.87 6.87
CA HIS A 82 -16.38 0.79 7.77
C HIS A 82 -15.58 -0.49 7.57
N LYS A 83 -14.77 -0.55 6.50
CA LYS A 83 -14.01 -1.75 6.15
C LYS A 83 -12.60 -1.71 6.71
N THR A 84 -12.31 -2.67 7.58
CA THR A 84 -10.98 -2.89 8.15
C THR A 84 -9.94 -3.12 7.06
N GLY A 85 -8.84 -2.37 7.13
CA GLY A 85 -7.63 -2.60 6.33
C GLY A 85 -6.60 -3.42 7.09
N TYR A 86 -5.55 -3.85 6.40
CA TYR A 86 -4.49 -4.70 6.95
C TYR A 86 -3.12 -4.19 6.53
N ILE A 87 -2.22 -4.06 7.50
CA ILE A 87 -0.79 -3.82 7.27
C ILE A 87 -0.02 -5.08 7.63
N TYR A 88 0.84 -5.52 6.74
CA TYR A 88 1.65 -6.72 6.88
C TYR A 88 3.09 -6.32 7.09
N ARG A 89 3.69 -6.74 8.21
CA ARG A 89 5.15 -6.66 8.39
C ARG A 89 5.78 -7.88 7.74
N LEU A 90 6.66 -7.64 6.79
CA LEU A 90 7.27 -8.66 5.94
C LEU A 90 8.77 -8.73 6.19
N PRO A 91 9.37 -9.94 6.24
CA PRO A 91 10.83 -10.05 6.23
C PRO A 91 11.35 -9.52 4.89
N SER A 92 12.39 -8.69 4.91
CA SER A 92 12.87 -8.05 3.68
C SER A 92 13.70 -8.99 2.79
N THR A 93 14.06 -10.19 3.25
CA THR A 93 15.05 -11.07 2.61
C THR A 93 14.84 -11.26 1.10
N SER A 94 13.61 -11.51 0.65
CA SER A 94 13.26 -11.74 -0.76
C SER A 94 12.98 -10.47 -1.57
N PHE A 95 13.10 -9.29 -0.97
CA PHE A 95 12.77 -8.01 -1.61
C PHE A 95 13.98 -7.33 -2.27
N GLN A 96 13.72 -6.64 -3.37
CA GLN A 96 14.67 -5.81 -4.11
C GLN A 96 14.12 -4.39 -4.21
N LEU A 97 14.97 -3.38 -4.05
CA LEU A 97 14.59 -1.98 -4.21
C LEU A 97 14.53 -1.67 -5.72
N ILE A 98 13.40 -1.18 -6.20
CA ILE A 98 13.21 -0.83 -7.63
C ILE A 98 13.02 0.66 -7.87
N ALA A 99 12.55 1.39 -6.85
CA ALA A 99 12.40 2.84 -6.87
C ALA A 99 12.48 3.38 -5.44
N PRO A 100 12.64 4.70 -5.22
CA PRO A 100 12.56 5.28 -3.89
C PRO A 100 11.31 4.79 -3.15
N ASP A 101 11.52 4.27 -1.95
CA ASP A 101 10.50 3.68 -1.06
C ASP A 101 9.74 2.45 -1.60
N GLN A 102 10.07 1.94 -2.78
CA GLN A 102 9.38 0.80 -3.40
C GLN A 102 10.27 -0.43 -3.48
N TRP A 103 9.81 -1.48 -2.82
CA TRP A 103 10.45 -2.78 -2.78
C TRP A 103 9.53 -3.83 -3.38
N VAL A 104 10.09 -4.75 -4.16
CA VAL A 104 9.33 -5.85 -4.77
C VAL A 104 9.91 -7.20 -4.43
N SER A 105 9.03 -8.19 -4.28
CA SER A 105 9.39 -9.60 -4.23
C SER A 105 8.59 -10.39 -5.26
N TYR A 106 9.29 -11.15 -6.10
CA TYR A 106 8.68 -12.02 -7.12
C TYR A 106 8.31 -13.41 -6.57
N THR A 107 8.47 -13.63 -5.27
CA THR A 107 8.07 -14.86 -4.59
C THR A 107 7.00 -14.58 -3.55
N ALA A 108 6.26 -15.61 -3.16
CA ALA A 108 5.28 -15.48 -2.10
C ALA A 108 5.96 -15.18 -0.75
N VAL A 109 5.37 -14.27 0.03
CA VAL A 109 5.92 -13.83 1.31
C VAL A 109 4.88 -14.08 2.40
N ARG A 110 5.31 -14.76 3.48
CA ARG A 110 4.50 -14.91 4.68
C ARG A 110 4.81 -13.75 5.63
N PRO A 111 3.79 -13.00 6.10
CA PRO A 111 3.99 -11.93 7.06
C PRO A 111 4.46 -12.49 8.41
N VAL A 112 5.33 -11.74 9.09
CA VAL A 112 5.70 -12.03 10.49
C VAL A 112 4.71 -11.42 11.48
N GLU A 113 3.97 -10.40 11.05
CA GLU A 113 2.95 -9.72 11.86
C GLU A 113 1.92 -9.06 10.95
N VAL A 114 0.68 -8.98 11.44
CA VAL A 114 -0.44 -8.34 10.72
C VAL A 114 -1.15 -7.39 11.67
N PHE A 115 -1.21 -6.12 11.28
CA PHE A 115 -1.94 -5.07 11.99
C PHE A 115 -3.28 -4.84 11.29
N LYS A 116 -4.36 -4.84 12.07
CA LYS A 116 -5.67 -4.39 11.60
C LYS A 116 -5.73 -2.88 11.75
N ILE A 117 -6.18 -2.19 10.71
CA ILE A 117 -6.38 -0.74 10.75
C ILE A 117 -7.86 -0.39 10.56
N ASN A 118 -8.32 0.60 11.33
CA ASN A 118 -9.61 1.24 11.12
C ASN A 118 -9.37 2.49 10.25
N PRO A 119 -9.99 2.62 9.06
CA PRO A 119 -9.84 3.79 8.20
C PRO A 119 -10.10 5.13 8.92
N MET A 120 -11.00 5.13 9.90
CA MET A 120 -11.34 6.33 10.67
C MET A 120 -10.17 6.91 11.47
N ASP A 121 -9.20 6.08 11.89
CA ASP A 121 -8.01 6.53 12.63
C ASP A 121 -7.08 7.39 11.75
N TYR A 122 -7.23 7.27 10.42
CA TYR A 122 -6.40 7.95 9.43
C TYR A 122 -7.14 9.03 8.65
N LYS A 123 -8.35 9.42 9.11
CA LYS A 123 -9.16 10.43 8.44
C LYS A 123 -8.42 11.75 8.20
N ASN A 124 -7.57 12.15 9.15
CA ASN A 124 -6.78 13.39 9.06
C ASN A 124 -5.59 13.31 8.09
N TRP A 125 -5.29 12.13 7.55
CA TRP A 125 -4.25 11.95 6.54
C TRP A 125 -4.84 12.05 5.12
N ILE A 126 -6.16 12.18 5.00
CA ILE A 126 -6.87 12.09 3.73
C ILE A 126 -7.37 13.48 3.32
N THR A 127 -7.02 13.87 2.11
CA THR A 127 -7.52 15.08 1.45
C THR A 127 -8.35 14.67 0.23
N LEU A 128 -9.59 15.16 0.17
CA LEU A 128 -10.45 15.02 -1.01
C LEU A 128 -10.24 16.23 -1.92
N LEU A 129 -9.96 15.99 -3.20
CA LEU A 129 -9.68 16.99 -4.24
C LEU A 129 -10.88 17.23 -5.16
#